data_AF-A0A8H2XAE8-F1
#
_entry.id   AF-A0A8H2XAE8-F1
#
_cell.length_a   1.000
_cell.length_b   1.000
_cell.length_c   1.000
_cell.angle_alpha   90.00
_cell.angle_beta   90.00
_cell.angle_gamma   90.00
#
_symmetry.space_group_name_H-M   'P 1'
#
loop_
_entity.id
_entity.type
_entity.pdbx_description
1 polymer ?
#
loop_
_entity_poly.entity_id
_entity_poly.type
_entity_poly.pdbx_seq_one_letter_code
_entity_poly.pdbx_strand_id
1 'polypeptide(L)'
;MIVNCETPRSVEVALQSLAAADENLPSAALEECHAWALVKQHLESDDTEEQSEQNNKAGSLYARALQVYPLTRKGIDRLDYGRRDDTRQLEQLVLGVQATINSLIDNALLRISPKNFATRQVFNRCALIGRHYLAEIIPSEDDVRYKYVAEVEPEGLVEDLVTQLEQYLKSAADFDSAVYCTLSASLAFVLCCNVARGLTDQSANASYVLRLVRGYWLGLRNTTSKSVQQTIADNLILVTLWLFISPNTHLAPSSPYSSIETGLETVWAGLMHVIYLDASALKRRDITYWLYGMLYLLTNPKEYRLTPEDSQAIEEVLEHAVLEAGIPHQIKGEYYARFIQLISDQSSTEFAPQLLTALYNFRYYSPWDDEYLLPTPHIYTFVVESLCRSSGTDHWNAYQIIACCPVPKLSPKLAERLSSRNLIPQLSIQIESDDANKRVFATAQLWLLLNMSLHEPDRSRSDLSILEQELLKYSGLSNNLEKQEEAAEELEYRLATLLDQGDCLENFSQYSPKAKYLYRIFELMLQQRCAPLPKDAVVVLEEIPKRLRGTFSYVDLEREWSLMYPDAGASAENLEAIPPGL
;
A
#
# COMPACT_ATOMS: atom_id res chain seq x y z
N MET A 1 36.37 21.45 5.77
CA MET A 1 36.53 21.10 4.34
C MET A 1 35.18 21.14 3.64
N ILE A 2 34.18 20.38 4.10
CA ILE A 2 32.84 20.28 3.50
C ILE A 2 32.17 21.65 3.19
N VAL A 3 32.16 22.60 4.14
CA VAL A 3 31.51 23.92 3.96
C VAL A 3 32.29 24.90 3.07
N ASN A 4 33.62 24.76 2.98
CA ASN A 4 34.52 25.77 2.40
C ASN A 4 35.23 25.30 1.12
N CYS A 5 34.84 24.15 0.55
CA CYS A 5 35.49 23.62 -0.66
C CYS A 5 34.93 24.28 -1.93
N GLU A 6 35.84 24.67 -2.82
CA GLU A 6 35.50 25.30 -4.11
C GLU A 6 35.08 24.28 -5.19
N THR A 7 35.34 22.99 -5.00
CA THR A 7 35.08 21.94 -6.02
C THR A 7 34.26 20.77 -5.45
N PRO A 8 33.24 20.26 -6.19
CA PRO A 8 32.44 19.10 -5.79
C PRO A 8 33.27 17.87 -5.42
N ARG A 9 34.32 17.59 -6.20
CA ARG A 9 35.25 16.48 -5.96
C ARG A 9 35.95 16.55 -4.60
N SER A 10 36.25 17.74 -4.10
CA SER A 10 36.89 17.90 -2.79
C SER A 10 35.92 17.60 -1.64
N VAL A 11 34.63 17.87 -1.84
CA VAL A 11 33.56 17.51 -0.90
C VAL A 11 33.40 15.99 -0.88
N GLU A 12 33.36 15.33 -2.04
CA GLU A 12 33.27 13.86 -2.12
C GLU A 12 34.42 13.17 -1.39
N VAL A 13 35.67 13.60 -1.61
CA VAL A 13 36.83 13.06 -0.91
C VAL A 13 36.74 13.33 0.61
N ALA A 14 36.24 14.50 1.02
CA ALA A 14 36.00 14.80 2.43
C ALA A 14 35.01 13.81 3.06
N LEU A 15 33.88 13.59 2.40
CA LEU A 15 32.83 12.68 2.88
C LEU A 15 33.32 11.22 2.89
N GLN A 16 34.05 10.78 1.87
CA GLN A 16 34.65 9.44 1.81
C GLN A 16 35.71 9.23 2.91
N SER A 17 36.46 10.28 3.29
CA SER A 17 37.46 10.18 4.36
C SER A 17 36.85 9.89 5.74
N LEU A 18 35.56 10.16 5.93
CA LEU A 18 34.82 9.79 7.15
C LEU A 18 34.77 8.26 7.35
N ALA A 19 35.06 7.45 6.34
CA ALA A 19 35.23 6.00 6.49
C ALA A 19 36.33 5.61 7.51
N ALA A 20 37.28 6.51 7.77
CA ALA A 20 38.36 6.34 8.73
C ALA A 20 38.08 7.05 10.07
N ALA A 21 36.84 7.51 10.31
CA ALA A 21 36.47 8.20 11.55
C ALA A 21 36.65 7.31 12.79
N ASP A 22 37.00 7.97 13.90
CA ASP A 22 37.10 7.39 15.23
C ASP A 22 36.30 8.23 16.25
N GLU A 23 36.39 7.87 17.53
CA GLU A 23 35.71 8.57 18.63
C GLU A 23 36.17 10.02 18.85
N ASN A 24 37.28 10.45 18.25
CA ASN A 24 37.84 11.80 18.41
C ASN A 24 37.30 12.81 17.39
N LEU A 25 36.52 12.34 16.41
CA LEU A 25 36.00 13.20 15.35
C LEU A 25 34.90 14.15 15.90
N PRO A 26 34.91 15.45 15.54
CA PRO A 26 33.96 16.41 16.11
C PRO A 26 32.56 16.24 15.52
N SER A 27 31.74 15.36 16.13
CA SER A 27 30.40 15.02 15.62
C SER A 27 29.49 16.25 15.50
N ALA A 28 29.55 17.19 16.45
CA ALA A 28 28.73 18.41 16.40
C ALA A 28 29.00 19.24 15.12
N ALA A 29 30.28 19.41 14.74
CA ALA A 29 30.64 20.14 13.53
C ALA A 29 30.23 19.39 12.24
N LEU A 30 30.21 18.05 12.28
CA LEU A 30 29.75 17.23 11.15
C LEU A 30 28.23 17.29 10.98
N GLU A 31 27.49 17.32 12.09
CA GLU A 31 26.04 17.50 12.11
C GLU A 31 25.64 18.90 11.59
N GLU A 32 26.36 19.95 12.01
CA GLU A 32 26.17 21.33 11.52
C GLU A 32 26.38 21.46 10.00
N CYS A 33 27.22 20.61 9.40
CA CYS A 33 27.44 20.60 7.95
C CYS A 33 26.66 19.50 7.21
N HIS A 34 25.71 18.85 7.89
CA HIS A 34 24.82 17.83 7.34
C HIS A 34 25.56 16.64 6.69
N ALA A 35 26.78 16.35 7.16
CA ALA A 35 27.68 15.41 6.51
C ALA A 35 27.06 14.02 6.34
N TRP A 36 26.33 13.53 7.33
CA TRP A 36 25.76 12.19 7.33
C TRP A 36 24.58 12.04 6.36
N ALA A 37 23.76 13.08 6.20
CA ALA A 37 22.70 13.10 5.20
C ALA A 37 23.30 13.12 3.78
N LEU A 38 24.37 13.89 3.56
CA LEU A 38 25.11 13.92 2.29
C LEU A 38 25.78 12.58 1.98
N VAL A 39 26.42 11.94 2.97
CA VAL A 39 27.00 10.59 2.79
C VAL A 39 25.93 9.59 2.37
N LYS A 40 24.74 9.63 3.00
CA LYS A 40 23.61 8.77 2.63
C LYS A 40 23.13 9.06 1.20
N GLN A 41 22.92 10.34 0.86
CA GLN A 41 22.50 10.73 -0.49
C GLN A 41 23.49 10.26 -1.56
N HIS A 42 24.79 10.45 -1.35
CA HIS A 42 25.81 9.98 -2.28
C HIS A 42 25.86 8.45 -2.40
N LEU A 43 25.73 7.74 -1.27
CA LEU A 43 25.61 6.29 -1.28
C LEU A 43 24.44 5.82 -2.15
N GLU A 44 23.30 6.51 -2.10
CA GLU A 44 22.07 6.16 -2.84
C GLU A 44 22.05 6.65 -4.30
N SER A 45 22.91 7.58 -4.69
CA SER A 45 22.97 8.13 -6.07
C SER A 45 24.04 7.50 -6.96
N ASP A 46 24.96 6.69 -6.40
CA ASP A 46 25.98 5.94 -7.17
C ASP A 46 25.37 4.86 -8.10
N ASP A 47 24.82 5.23 -9.26
CA ASP A 47 24.12 4.31 -10.18
C ASP A 47 24.92 3.03 -10.51
N THR A 48 24.28 1.88 -10.34
CA THR A 48 24.86 0.54 -10.51
C THR A 48 25.05 0.10 -11.96
N GLU A 49 24.48 0.81 -12.94
CA GLU A 49 24.38 0.30 -14.32
C GLU A 49 25.65 0.49 -15.16
N GLU A 50 26.59 1.37 -14.75
CA GLU A 50 27.90 1.53 -15.39
C GLU A 50 29.03 1.65 -14.35
N GLN A 51 29.27 0.59 -13.58
CA GLN A 51 30.30 0.62 -12.55
C GLN A 51 31.71 0.45 -13.12
N SER A 52 32.44 1.56 -13.23
CA SER A 52 33.91 1.53 -13.16
C SER A 52 34.37 1.02 -11.78
N GLU A 53 35.53 0.36 -11.69
CA GLU A 53 36.11 -0.08 -10.41
C GLU A 53 36.22 1.04 -9.35
N GLN A 54 36.29 2.29 -9.82
CA GLN A 54 36.41 3.48 -8.98
C GLN A 54 35.10 3.85 -8.27
N ASN A 55 33.94 3.64 -8.89
CA ASN A 55 32.63 3.89 -8.28
C ASN A 55 32.34 2.86 -7.17
N ASN A 56 32.72 1.60 -7.38
CA ASN A 56 32.59 0.54 -6.36
C ASN A 56 33.39 0.83 -5.11
N LYS A 57 34.56 1.44 -5.28
CA LYS A 57 35.39 1.88 -4.15
C LYS A 57 34.74 3.05 -3.41
N ALA A 58 34.15 4.03 -4.11
CA ALA A 58 33.48 5.16 -3.48
C ALA A 58 32.27 4.74 -2.64
N GLY A 59 31.36 3.93 -3.19
CA GLY A 59 30.21 3.40 -2.45
C GLY A 59 30.60 2.63 -1.19
N SER A 60 31.67 1.83 -1.26
CA SER A 60 32.18 1.11 -0.07
C SER A 60 32.69 2.04 1.04
N LEU A 61 33.25 3.21 0.67
CA LEU A 61 33.71 4.22 1.61
C LEU A 61 32.54 4.97 2.25
N TYR A 62 31.51 5.33 1.49
CA TYR A 62 30.29 5.93 2.05
C TYR A 62 29.56 4.97 3.00
N ALA A 63 29.41 3.71 2.61
CA ALA A 63 28.83 2.68 3.48
C ALA A 63 29.64 2.54 4.78
N ARG A 64 30.98 2.52 4.68
CA ARG A 64 31.85 2.46 5.85
C ARG A 64 31.75 3.72 6.72
N ALA A 65 31.62 4.90 6.14
CA ALA A 65 31.44 6.15 6.87
C ALA A 65 30.16 6.10 7.74
N LEU A 66 29.04 5.62 7.19
CA LEU A 66 27.81 5.46 7.97
C LEU A 66 27.97 4.42 9.10
N GLN A 67 28.71 3.34 8.88
CA GLN A 67 28.97 2.32 9.91
C GLN A 67 29.78 2.82 11.11
N VAL A 68 30.63 3.84 10.92
CA VAL A 68 31.48 4.38 11.99
C VAL A 68 30.83 5.57 12.71
N TYR A 69 29.74 6.13 12.17
CA TYR A 69 29.04 7.27 12.76
C TYR A 69 28.64 7.07 14.24
N PRO A 70 28.09 5.91 14.67
CA PRO A 70 27.80 5.70 16.09
C PRO A 70 29.02 5.91 17.01
N LEU A 71 30.22 5.53 16.56
CA LEU A 71 31.45 5.69 17.35
C LEU A 71 31.80 7.16 17.58
N THR A 72 31.56 8.03 16.60
CA THR A 72 31.83 9.48 16.73
C THR A 72 30.89 10.16 17.73
N ARG A 73 29.75 9.53 18.05
CA ARG A 73 28.75 10.06 18.98
C ARG A 73 28.87 9.56 20.41
N LYS A 74 29.69 8.54 20.67
CA LYS A 74 29.88 7.91 21.98
C LYS A 74 30.07 8.93 23.12
N GLY A 75 30.95 9.91 22.93
CA GLY A 75 31.25 10.94 23.94
C GLY A 75 30.11 11.95 24.18
N ILE A 76 29.32 12.26 23.15
CA ILE A 76 28.21 13.23 23.22
C ILE A 76 26.98 12.59 23.85
N ASP A 77 26.68 11.37 23.42
CA ASP A 77 25.50 10.65 23.88
C ASP A 77 25.67 10.03 25.25
N ARG A 78 26.91 9.72 25.63
CA ARG A 78 27.23 8.88 26.80
C ARG A 78 26.58 7.50 26.69
N LEU A 79 26.48 6.98 25.47
CA LEU A 79 25.99 5.63 25.15
C LEU A 79 27.14 4.82 24.54
N ASP A 80 27.26 3.55 24.95
CA ASP A 80 28.33 2.65 24.52
C ASP A 80 27.95 1.91 23.22
N TYR A 81 28.01 2.64 22.11
CA TYR A 81 27.68 2.13 20.77
C TYR A 81 28.62 1.02 20.29
N GLY A 82 28.09 0.11 19.46
CA GLY A 82 28.84 -0.94 18.79
C GLY A 82 29.26 -2.11 19.68
N ARG A 83 28.75 -2.17 20.93
CA ARG A 83 29.08 -3.24 21.87
C ARG A 83 28.41 -4.57 21.53
N ARG A 84 27.21 -4.54 20.96
CA ARG A 84 26.48 -5.74 20.56
C ARG A 84 26.37 -5.79 19.04
N ASP A 85 26.71 -6.94 18.46
CA ASP A 85 26.62 -7.14 17.01
C ASP A 85 25.16 -7.11 16.52
N ASP A 86 24.21 -7.51 17.36
CA ASP A 86 22.79 -7.58 17.02
C ASP A 86 22.06 -6.22 16.99
N THR A 87 22.62 -5.17 17.60
CA THR A 87 22.05 -3.80 17.57
C THR A 87 22.81 -2.83 16.69
N ARG A 88 23.95 -3.26 16.12
CA ARG A 88 24.87 -2.36 15.41
C ARG A 88 24.23 -1.66 14.20
N GLN A 89 23.43 -2.39 13.44
CA GLN A 89 22.73 -1.82 12.29
C GLN A 89 21.61 -0.89 12.75
N LEU A 90 20.81 -1.30 13.74
CA LEU A 90 19.80 -0.43 14.37
C LEU A 90 20.39 0.90 14.87
N GLU A 91 21.52 0.87 15.58
CA GLU A 91 22.22 2.06 16.07
C GLU A 91 22.59 3.03 14.94
N GLN A 92 23.17 2.49 13.86
CA GLN A 92 23.50 3.27 12.66
C GLN A 92 22.25 3.93 12.04
N LEU A 93 21.15 3.18 11.91
CA LEU A 93 19.92 3.66 11.29
C LEU A 93 19.27 4.77 12.11
N VAL A 94 19.12 4.55 13.42
CA VAL A 94 18.49 5.52 14.33
C VAL A 94 19.27 6.83 14.34
N LEU A 95 20.60 6.75 14.43
CA LEU A 95 21.44 7.95 14.40
C LEU A 95 21.41 8.63 13.03
N GLY A 96 21.42 7.86 11.94
CA GLY A 96 21.36 8.38 10.57
C GLY A 96 20.06 9.16 10.28
N VAL A 97 18.92 8.60 10.68
CA VAL A 97 17.62 9.27 10.60
C VAL A 97 17.61 10.53 11.48
N GLN A 98 18.08 10.44 12.73
CA GLN A 98 18.16 11.60 13.63
C GLN A 98 19.05 12.72 13.05
N ALA A 99 20.20 12.40 12.47
CA ALA A 99 21.09 13.38 11.85
C ALA A 99 20.42 14.11 10.67
N THR A 100 19.63 13.36 9.89
CA THR A 100 18.84 13.91 8.78
C THR A 100 17.75 14.85 9.30
N ILE A 101 17.05 14.47 10.37
CA ILE A 101 16.04 15.32 11.03
C ILE A 101 16.69 16.58 11.63
N ASN A 102 17.85 16.47 12.28
CA ASN A 102 18.55 17.63 12.83
C ASN A 102 18.91 18.63 11.73
N SER A 103 19.35 18.12 10.57
CA SER A 103 19.65 18.95 9.39
C SER A 103 18.41 19.71 8.90
N LEU A 104 17.24 19.07 8.95
CA LEU A 104 15.96 19.72 8.63
C LEU A 104 15.55 20.75 9.68
N ILE A 105 15.73 20.44 10.96
CA ILE A 105 15.44 21.36 12.08
C ILE A 105 16.26 22.63 11.92
N ASP A 106 17.57 22.54 11.66
CA ASP A 106 18.43 23.70 11.49
C ASP A 106 17.96 24.60 10.35
N ASN A 107 17.57 24.01 9.21
CA ASN A 107 17.01 24.75 8.07
C ASN A 107 15.65 25.39 8.41
N ALA A 108 14.76 24.65 9.08
CA ALA A 108 13.45 25.15 9.47
C ALA A 108 13.55 26.29 10.51
N LEU A 109 14.49 26.22 11.45
CA LEU A 109 14.72 27.26 12.46
C LEU A 109 15.16 28.60 11.87
N LEU A 110 15.80 28.60 10.69
CA LEU A 110 16.13 29.83 9.95
C LEU A 110 14.89 30.53 9.37
N ARG A 111 13.81 29.78 9.14
CA ARG A 111 12.56 30.27 8.53
C ARG A 111 11.51 30.66 9.55
N ILE A 112 11.54 30.05 10.73
CA ILE A 112 10.58 30.31 11.80
C ILE A 112 10.97 31.56 12.58
N SER A 113 9.98 32.43 12.82
CA SER A 113 10.12 33.60 13.68
C SER A 113 10.71 33.22 15.04
N PRO A 114 11.72 33.95 15.56
CA PRO A 114 12.27 33.72 16.89
C PRO A 114 11.24 33.76 18.03
N LYS A 115 10.07 34.36 17.78
CA LYS A 115 8.96 34.47 18.74
C LYS A 115 8.04 33.26 18.75
N ASN A 116 8.15 32.33 17.79
CA ASN A 116 7.39 31.09 17.80
C ASN A 116 8.08 30.07 18.73
N PHE A 117 7.92 30.31 20.03
CA PHE A 117 8.52 29.47 21.07
C PHE A 117 7.98 28.04 21.07
N ALA A 118 6.71 27.85 20.70
CA ALA A 118 6.06 26.54 20.68
C ALA A 118 6.71 25.61 19.65
N THR A 119 6.84 26.02 18.38
CA THR A 119 7.47 25.18 17.36
C THR A 119 8.95 24.93 17.65
N ARG A 120 9.67 25.95 18.18
CA ARG A 120 11.07 25.77 18.61
C ARG A 120 11.22 24.74 19.74
N GLN A 121 10.31 24.75 20.72
CA GLN A 121 10.31 23.76 21.80
C GLN A 121 10.06 22.34 21.26
N VAL A 122 9.13 22.19 20.31
CA VAL A 122 8.88 20.91 19.65
C VAL A 122 10.11 20.43 18.88
N PHE A 123 10.79 21.31 18.13
CA PHE A 123 12.03 20.95 17.43
C PHE A 123 13.16 20.53 18.38
N ASN A 124 13.32 21.21 19.52
CA ASN A 124 14.29 20.80 20.53
C ASN A 124 14.03 19.37 21.05
N ARG A 125 12.76 18.97 21.19
CA ARG A 125 12.38 17.60 21.56
C ARG A 125 12.60 16.62 20.41
N CYS A 126 12.31 17.03 19.18
CA CYS A 126 12.54 16.22 17.98
C CYS A 126 14.03 15.88 17.76
N ALA A 127 14.92 16.79 18.13
CA ALA A 127 16.37 16.58 18.05
C ALA A 127 16.91 15.46 18.96
N LEU A 128 16.06 14.95 19.87
CA LEU A 128 16.43 13.97 20.90
C LEU A 128 15.74 12.60 20.74
N ILE A 129 14.88 12.41 19.72
CA ILE A 129 14.07 11.19 19.54
C ILE A 129 14.96 9.93 19.48
N GLY A 130 15.95 9.91 18.58
CA GLY A 130 16.78 8.75 18.34
C GLY A 130 17.67 8.41 19.53
N ARG A 131 18.22 9.44 20.20
CA ARG A 131 19.00 9.26 21.44
C ARG A 131 18.14 8.65 22.54
N HIS A 132 16.92 9.15 22.71
CA HIS A 132 15.98 8.63 23.70
C HIS A 132 15.63 7.16 23.43
N TYR A 133 15.37 6.79 22.17
CA TYR A 133 15.13 5.41 21.77
C TYR A 133 16.33 4.49 22.08
N LEU A 134 17.56 4.89 21.73
CA LEU A 134 18.75 4.07 21.95
C LEU A 134 19.13 3.93 23.44
N ALA A 135 18.85 4.93 24.29
CA ALA A 135 19.12 4.84 25.73
C ALA A 135 18.29 3.76 26.45
N GLU A 136 17.21 3.29 25.83
CA GLU A 136 16.42 2.17 26.38
C GLU A 136 16.95 0.81 25.94
N ILE A 137 17.54 0.74 24.76
CA ILE A 137 18.04 -0.50 24.15
C ILE A 137 19.48 -0.78 24.56
N ILE A 138 20.30 0.26 24.62
CA ILE A 138 21.71 0.20 25.01
C ILE A 138 21.78 0.37 26.53
N PRO A 139 22.53 -0.49 27.25
CA PRO A 139 22.77 -0.29 28.67
C PRO A 139 23.40 1.08 28.95
N SER A 140 22.69 1.93 29.70
CA SER A 140 23.17 3.23 30.17
C SER A 140 23.03 3.31 31.69
N GLU A 141 23.67 4.29 32.33
CA GLU A 141 23.40 4.61 33.73
C GLU A 141 21.92 4.99 33.91
N ASP A 142 21.27 4.56 35.01
CA ASP A 142 19.82 4.76 35.22
C ASP A 142 19.42 6.25 35.19
N ASP A 143 20.27 7.15 35.73
CA ASP A 143 20.06 8.61 35.74
C ASP A 143 19.97 9.19 34.31
N VAL A 144 20.74 8.63 33.39
CA VAL A 144 20.75 9.04 31.97
C VAL A 144 19.41 8.67 31.30
N ARG A 145 18.84 7.51 31.63
CA ARG A 145 17.56 7.04 31.06
C ARG A 145 16.38 7.88 31.55
N TYR A 146 16.28 8.15 32.86
CA TYR A 146 15.18 8.95 33.42
C TYR A 146 15.17 10.39 32.88
N LYS A 147 16.35 10.98 32.69
CA LYS A 147 16.48 12.33 32.15
C LYS A 147 15.90 12.44 30.73
N TYR A 148 16.15 11.47 29.85
CA TYR A 148 15.66 11.54 28.47
C TYR A 148 14.15 11.35 28.34
N VAL A 149 13.53 10.51 29.19
CA VAL A 149 12.07 10.36 29.20
C VAL A 149 11.39 11.70 29.48
N ALA A 150 11.90 12.45 30.46
CA ALA A 150 11.35 13.75 30.83
C ALA A 150 11.63 14.85 29.78
N GLU A 151 12.76 14.77 29.06
CA GLU A 151 13.13 15.77 28.04
C GLU A 151 12.36 15.59 26.73
N VAL A 152 12.08 14.34 26.31
CA VAL A 152 11.38 14.07 25.05
C VAL A 152 9.86 14.03 25.24
N GLU A 153 9.38 13.35 26.29
CA GLU A 153 7.95 13.08 26.52
C GLU A 153 7.28 12.55 25.23
N PRO A 154 7.59 11.31 24.80
CA PRO A 154 7.33 10.83 23.44
C PRO A 154 5.85 10.80 23.04
N GLU A 155 4.93 10.53 23.97
CA GLU A 155 3.48 10.55 23.70
C GLU A 155 2.98 11.97 23.47
N GLY A 156 3.35 12.91 24.37
CA GLY A 156 3.01 14.33 24.20
C GLY A 156 3.62 14.92 22.93
N LEU A 157 4.80 14.45 22.53
CA LEU A 157 5.48 14.93 21.32
C LEU A 157 4.68 14.58 20.06
N VAL A 158 4.09 13.39 20.00
CA VAL A 158 3.24 12.96 18.87
C VAL A 158 2.03 13.89 18.75
N GLU A 159 1.32 14.18 19.84
CA GLU A 159 0.16 15.07 19.82
C GLU A 159 0.52 16.49 19.37
N ASP A 160 1.65 17.03 19.87
CA ASP A 160 2.14 18.36 19.51
C ASP A 160 2.50 18.45 18.02
N LEU A 161 3.13 17.41 17.48
CA LEU A 161 3.49 17.30 16.06
C LEU A 161 2.24 17.21 15.19
N VAL A 162 1.30 16.32 15.52
CA VAL A 162 0.04 16.13 14.78
C VAL A 162 -0.78 17.42 14.79
N THR A 163 -0.88 18.09 15.93
CA THR A 163 -1.64 19.35 16.06
C THR A 163 -1.06 20.43 15.16
N GLN A 164 0.26 20.57 15.09
CA GLN A 164 0.90 21.55 14.19
C GLN A 164 0.74 21.17 12.71
N LEU A 165 0.96 19.90 12.36
CA LEU A 165 0.77 19.41 10.99
C LEU A 165 -0.67 19.59 10.51
N GLU A 166 -1.65 19.31 11.37
CA GLU A 166 -3.08 19.51 11.07
C GLU A 166 -3.41 20.98 10.77
N GLN A 167 -2.75 21.93 11.45
CA GLN A 167 -2.89 23.36 11.16
C GLN A 167 -2.32 23.72 9.78
N TYR A 168 -1.15 23.15 9.41
CA TYR A 168 -0.57 23.34 8.07
C TYR A 168 -1.48 22.81 6.98
N LEU A 169 -2.07 21.63 7.17
CA LEU A 169 -2.98 21.02 6.19
C LEU A 169 -4.28 21.82 6.01
N LYS A 170 -4.72 22.55 7.05
CA LYS A 170 -5.92 23.41 6.99
C LYS A 170 -5.62 24.81 6.42
N SER A 171 -4.39 25.32 6.56
CA SER A 171 -4.02 26.69 6.18
C SER A 171 -3.28 26.73 4.84
N ALA A 172 -4.00 26.96 3.74
CA ALA A 172 -3.41 27.00 2.40
C ALA A 172 -2.51 28.23 2.13
N ALA A 173 -2.60 29.29 2.95
CA ALA A 173 -1.91 30.57 2.68
C ALA A 173 -0.46 30.65 3.21
N ASP A 174 -0.11 29.86 4.23
CA ASP A 174 1.17 29.96 4.96
C ASP A 174 1.97 28.64 4.96
N PHE A 175 1.85 27.84 3.90
CA PHE A 175 2.53 26.54 3.82
C PHE A 175 4.05 26.69 3.61
N ASP A 176 4.84 26.46 4.66
CA ASP A 176 6.30 26.33 4.56
C ASP A 176 6.68 24.85 4.47
N SER A 177 7.08 24.43 3.27
CA SER A 177 7.48 23.05 2.98
C SER A 177 8.62 22.55 3.89
N ALA A 178 9.59 23.39 4.26
CA ALA A 178 10.70 22.93 5.10
C ALA A 178 10.23 22.64 6.53
N VAL A 179 9.38 23.51 7.08
CA VAL A 179 8.80 23.30 8.42
C VAL A 179 7.90 22.07 8.42
N TYR A 180 7.04 21.93 7.40
CA TYR A 180 6.16 20.78 7.23
C TYR A 180 6.96 19.46 7.14
N CYS A 181 7.96 19.39 6.25
CA CYS A 181 8.81 18.19 6.12
C CYS A 181 9.55 17.86 7.43
N THR A 182 10.01 18.87 8.17
CA THR A 182 10.68 18.65 9.47
C THR A 182 9.74 18.03 10.49
N LEU A 183 8.52 18.57 10.61
CA LEU A 183 7.50 18.06 11.53
C LEU A 183 7.06 16.64 11.14
N SER A 184 6.82 16.39 9.85
CA SER A 184 6.42 15.07 9.33
C SER A 184 7.52 14.03 9.47
N ALA A 185 8.78 14.36 9.17
CA ALA A 185 9.93 13.48 9.37
C ALA A 185 10.09 13.10 10.85
N SER A 186 9.95 14.09 11.74
CA SER A 186 10.00 13.87 13.18
C SER A 186 8.85 13.00 13.66
N LEU A 187 7.63 13.19 13.12
CA LEU A 187 6.46 12.38 13.43
C LEU A 187 6.64 10.92 12.99
N ALA A 188 7.08 10.70 11.75
CA ALA A 188 7.35 9.35 11.23
C ALA A 188 8.36 8.61 12.13
N PHE A 189 9.45 9.30 12.48
CA PHE A 189 10.50 8.70 13.30
C PHE A 189 10.06 8.41 14.74
N VAL A 190 9.37 9.34 15.41
CA VAL A 190 8.89 9.11 16.78
C VAL A 190 7.85 7.99 16.84
N LEU A 191 6.96 7.88 15.84
CA LEU A 191 5.98 6.79 15.77
C LEU A 191 6.68 5.43 15.61
N CYS A 192 7.66 5.33 14.70
CA CYS A 192 8.46 4.12 14.53
C CYS A 192 9.18 3.72 15.84
N CYS A 193 9.82 4.68 16.50
CA CYS A 193 10.52 4.45 17.77
C CYS A 193 9.56 4.03 18.91
N ASN A 194 8.38 4.66 19.01
CA ASN A 194 7.38 4.35 20.04
C ASN A 194 6.78 2.95 19.86
N VAL A 195 6.50 2.55 18.62
CA VAL A 195 6.00 1.21 18.29
C VAL A 195 7.07 0.16 18.55
N ALA A 196 8.31 0.42 18.15
CA ALA A 196 9.44 -0.47 18.42
C ALA A 196 9.71 -0.68 19.92
N ARG A 197 9.30 0.26 20.79
CA ARG A 197 9.38 0.16 22.26
C ARG A 197 8.14 -0.48 22.90
N GLY A 198 7.09 -0.74 22.13
CA GLY A 198 5.81 -1.24 22.65
C GLY A 198 5.06 -0.23 23.53
N LEU A 199 5.31 1.08 23.37
CA LEU A 199 4.73 2.12 24.22
C LEU A 199 3.36 2.61 23.78
N THR A 200 2.97 2.36 22.53
CA THR A 200 1.76 2.97 21.95
C THR A 200 0.79 1.91 21.48
N ASP A 201 -0.49 2.15 21.78
CA ASP A 201 -1.59 1.41 21.16
C ASP A 201 -1.62 1.76 19.66
N GLN A 202 -1.62 0.74 18.81
CA GLN A 202 -1.73 0.89 17.36
C GLN A 202 -2.97 1.72 16.98
N SER A 203 -4.06 1.59 17.74
CA SER A 203 -5.28 2.35 17.49
C SER A 203 -5.10 3.86 17.67
N ALA A 204 -4.27 4.28 18.64
CA ALA A 204 -3.95 5.68 18.89
C ALA A 204 -3.10 6.26 17.76
N ASN A 205 -2.05 5.56 17.33
CA ASN A 205 -1.21 5.99 16.22
C ASN A 205 -2.00 6.07 14.91
N ALA A 206 -2.87 5.08 14.64
CA ALA A 206 -3.75 5.11 13.48
C ALA A 206 -4.70 6.33 13.52
N SER A 207 -5.26 6.66 14.69
CA SER A 207 -6.09 7.87 14.86
C SER A 207 -5.32 9.15 14.49
N TYR A 208 -4.04 9.26 14.88
CA TYR A 208 -3.19 10.39 14.50
C TYR A 208 -2.97 10.49 13.00
N VAL A 209 -2.65 9.37 12.34
CA VAL A 209 -2.51 9.33 10.88
C VAL A 209 -3.82 9.75 10.21
N LEU A 210 -4.95 9.19 10.62
CA LEU A 210 -6.25 9.46 10.01
C LEU A 210 -6.67 10.93 10.19
N ARG A 211 -6.33 11.58 11.31
CA ARG A 211 -6.52 13.03 11.48
C ARG A 211 -5.77 13.82 10.40
N LEU A 212 -4.52 13.44 10.10
CA LEU A 212 -3.72 14.10 9.06
C LEU A 212 -4.23 13.80 7.66
N VAL A 213 -4.60 12.55 7.35
CA VAL A 213 -5.19 12.16 6.06
C VAL A 213 -6.48 12.94 5.79
N ARG A 214 -7.36 13.05 6.79
CA ARG A 214 -8.58 13.90 6.70
C ARG A 214 -8.24 15.37 6.51
N GLY A 215 -7.21 15.86 7.21
CA GLY A 215 -6.70 17.22 7.02
C GLY A 215 -6.24 17.49 5.59
N TYR A 216 -5.48 16.56 5.02
CA TYR A 216 -5.03 16.60 3.62
C TYR A 216 -6.20 16.62 2.65
N TRP A 217 -7.16 15.71 2.80
CA TRP A 217 -8.35 15.65 1.95
C TRP A 217 -9.15 16.96 1.93
N LEU A 218 -9.34 17.57 3.11
CA LEU A 218 -10.02 18.86 3.21
C LEU A 218 -9.18 20.00 2.60
N GLY A 219 -7.86 19.95 2.78
CA GLY A 219 -6.90 20.93 2.24
C GLY A 219 -6.67 20.83 0.72
N LEU A 220 -6.89 19.65 0.13
CA LEU A 220 -6.67 19.38 -1.30
C LEU A 220 -7.45 20.35 -2.18
N ARG A 221 -8.69 20.67 -1.80
CA ARG A 221 -9.56 21.62 -2.53
C ARG A 221 -9.04 23.06 -2.53
N ASN A 222 -8.19 23.39 -1.57
CA ASN A 222 -7.66 24.75 -1.39
C ASN A 222 -6.23 24.89 -1.95
N THR A 223 -5.55 23.78 -2.24
CA THR A 223 -4.16 23.77 -2.68
C THR A 223 -4.09 23.51 -4.19
N THR A 224 -3.61 24.47 -4.97
CA THR A 224 -3.51 24.33 -6.44
C THR A 224 -2.15 23.82 -6.91
N SER A 225 -1.14 23.76 -6.03
CA SER A 225 0.22 23.34 -6.39
C SER A 225 0.39 21.83 -6.28
N LYS A 226 0.52 21.15 -7.42
CA LYS A 226 0.80 19.70 -7.47
C LYS A 226 2.04 19.29 -6.68
N SER A 227 3.11 20.09 -6.72
CA SER A 227 4.33 19.80 -5.96
C SER A 227 4.12 19.80 -4.44
N VAL A 228 3.21 20.64 -3.94
CA VAL A 228 2.86 20.69 -2.51
C VAL A 228 2.02 19.48 -2.13
N GLN A 229 1.05 19.11 -2.99
CA GLN A 229 0.23 17.92 -2.80
C GLN A 229 1.10 16.66 -2.74
N GLN A 230 2.03 16.50 -3.69
CA GLN A 230 2.99 15.40 -3.70
C GLN A 230 3.86 15.38 -2.45
N THR A 231 4.44 16.52 -2.06
CA THR A 231 5.23 16.62 -0.82
C THR A 231 4.43 16.19 0.41
N ILE A 232 3.16 16.60 0.51
CA ILE A 232 2.29 16.19 1.62
C ILE A 232 2.02 14.68 1.56
N ALA A 233 1.69 14.16 0.38
CA ALA A 233 1.39 12.75 0.18
C ALA A 233 2.58 11.85 0.55
N ASP A 234 3.80 12.18 0.10
CA ASP A 234 5.02 11.43 0.43
C ASP A 234 5.30 11.42 1.95
N ASN A 235 5.08 12.55 2.61
CA ASN A 235 5.23 12.65 4.06
C ASN A 235 4.15 11.88 4.83
N LEU A 236 2.92 11.81 4.31
CA LEU A 236 1.88 10.97 4.90
C LEU A 236 2.24 9.49 4.79
N ILE A 237 2.81 9.04 3.66
CA ILE A 237 3.33 7.67 3.53
C ILE A 237 4.39 7.39 4.60
N LEU A 238 5.39 8.26 4.76
CA LEU A 238 6.42 8.13 5.82
C LEU A 238 5.82 7.92 7.20
N VAL A 239 4.80 8.71 7.54
CA VAL A 239 4.11 8.67 8.84
C VAL A 239 3.36 7.35 9.08
N THR A 240 3.11 6.53 8.05
CA THR A 240 2.48 5.21 8.20
C THR A 240 3.44 4.04 8.33
N LEU A 241 4.75 4.25 8.12
CA LEU A 241 5.75 3.16 8.09
C LEU A 241 5.90 2.43 9.44
N TRP A 242 5.44 3.01 10.54
CA TRP A 242 5.40 2.32 11.83
C TRP A 242 4.51 1.06 11.81
N LEU A 243 3.50 0.99 10.92
CA LEU A 243 2.64 -0.19 10.76
C LEU A 243 3.43 -1.42 10.30
N PHE A 244 4.55 -1.22 9.60
CA PHE A 244 5.45 -2.30 9.20
C PHE A 244 6.28 -2.84 10.38
N ILE A 245 6.53 -2.01 11.39
CA ILE A 245 7.28 -2.40 12.60
C ILE A 245 6.38 -3.14 13.60
N SER A 246 5.07 -2.90 13.51
CA SER A 246 4.06 -3.47 14.38
C SER A 246 4.08 -5.00 14.40
N PRO A 247 3.90 -5.67 15.57
CA PRO A 247 3.99 -7.12 15.71
C PRO A 247 2.99 -7.93 14.86
N ASN A 248 2.01 -7.26 14.26
CA ASN A 248 1.09 -7.87 13.30
C ASN A 248 1.78 -8.23 11.97
N THR A 249 3.04 -7.87 11.74
CA THR A 249 3.79 -8.36 10.56
C THR A 249 4.29 -9.79 10.78
N HIS A 250 3.47 -10.79 10.44
CA HIS A 250 3.71 -12.23 10.65
C HIS A 250 4.87 -12.88 9.87
N LEU A 251 5.77 -12.11 9.26
CA LEU A 251 6.97 -12.69 8.65
C LEU A 251 7.98 -12.96 9.77
N ALA A 252 8.35 -14.23 9.95
CA ALA A 252 9.33 -14.64 10.95
C ALA A 252 10.64 -13.86 10.73
N PRO A 253 11.03 -12.96 11.65
CA PRO A 253 12.15 -12.07 11.41
C PRO A 253 13.46 -12.85 11.55
N SER A 254 14.45 -12.53 10.72
CA SER A 254 15.79 -13.13 10.79
C SER A 254 16.60 -12.65 12.01
N SER A 255 16.17 -11.55 12.63
CA SER A 255 16.73 -10.91 13.82
C SER A 255 15.61 -10.24 14.60
N PRO A 256 15.66 -10.14 15.95
CA PRO A 256 14.64 -9.41 16.72
C PRO A 256 14.42 -7.96 16.26
N TYR A 257 15.39 -7.36 15.56
CA TYR A 257 15.31 -5.98 15.07
C TYR A 257 15.05 -5.87 13.56
N SER A 258 14.96 -6.96 12.79
CA SER A 258 14.97 -6.85 11.31
C SER A 258 13.81 -6.03 10.75
N SER A 259 12.62 -6.15 11.33
CA SER A 259 11.45 -5.35 10.91
C SER A 259 11.62 -3.87 11.26
N ILE A 260 12.21 -3.57 12.43
CA ILE A 260 12.52 -2.21 12.87
C ILE A 260 13.57 -1.60 11.94
N GLU A 261 14.65 -2.33 11.67
CA GLU A 261 15.73 -1.90 10.79
C GLU A 261 15.23 -1.63 9.37
N THR A 262 14.38 -2.52 8.84
CA THR A 262 13.77 -2.32 7.52
C THR A 262 12.84 -1.10 7.51
N GLY A 263 12.02 -0.91 8.55
CA GLY A 263 11.15 0.25 8.69
C GLY A 263 11.94 1.56 8.77
N LEU A 264 12.98 1.62 9.60
CA LEU A 264 13.82 2.82 9.76
C LEU A 264 14.68 3.10 8.51
N GLU A 265 15.19 2.08 7.84
CA GLU A 265 15.90 2.25 6.57
C GLU A 265 14.96 2.78 5.48
N THR A 266 13.70 2.32 5.45
CA THR A 266 12.67 2.84 4.55
C THR A 266 12.30 4.29 4.88
N VAL A 267 12.19 4.64 6.17
CA VAL A 267 12.04 6.03 6.61
C VAL A 267 13.22 6.87 6.10
N TRP A 268 14.46 6.40 6.27
CA TRP A 268 15.63 7.16 5.86
C TRP A 268 15.70 7.36 4.35
N ALA A 269 15.41 6.32 3.56
CA ALA A 269 15.34 6.41 2.11
C ALA A 269 14.22 7.36 1.64
N GLY A 270 13.05 7.29 2.27
CA GLY A 270 11.94 8.21 2.00
C GLY A 270 12.26 9.66 2.37
N LEU A 271 13.02 9.90 3.45
CA LEU A 271 13.53 11.24 3.75
C LEU A 271 14.48 11.74 2.67
N MET A 272 15.36 10.89 2.12
CA MET A 272 16.21 11.31 0.99
C MET A 272 15.36 11.73 -0.22
N HIS A 273 14.30 10.97 -0.51
CA HIS A 273 13.36 11.30 -1.58
C HIS A 273 12.63 12.63 -1.33
N VAL A 274 12.03 12.81 -0.16
CA VAL A 274 11.24 14.01 0.19
C VAL A 274 12.10 15.27 0.26
N ILE A 275 13.32 15.16 0.80
CA ILE A 275 14.17 16.33 1.06
C ILE A 275 14.96 16.74 -0.18
N TYR A 276 15.55 15.77 -0.88
CA TYR A 276 16.47 16.03 -1.98
C TYR A 276 15.84 15.79 -3.35
N LEU A 277 14.55 15.41 -3.40
CA LEU A 277 13.84 15.00 -4.61
C LEU A 277 14.58 13.87 -5.35
N ASP A 278 15.33 13.07 -4.60
CA ASP A 278 16.15 12.00 -5.13
C ASP A 278 15.40 10.67 -5.02
N ALA A 279 14.75 10.27 -6.12
CA ALA A 279 14.05 9.00 -6.19
C ALA A 279 15.01 7.79 -6.25
N SER A 280 16.33 7.97 -6.40
CA SER A 280 17.27 6.85 -6.49
C SER A 280 17.25 5.99 -5.22
N ALA A 281 17.15 6.63 -4.05
CA ALA A 281 17.09 5.96 -2.75
C ALA A 281 15.87 5.05 -2.63
N LEU A 282 14.71 5.47 -3.16
CA LEU A 282 13.51 4.63 -3.19
C LEU A 282 13.60 3.56 -4.28
N LYS A 283 14.15 3.87 -5.46
CA LYS A 283 14.30 2.91 -6.58
C LYS A 283 15.18 1.71 -6.23
N ARG A 284 16.19 1.90 -5.38
CA ARG A 284 17.04 0.80 -4.88
C ARG A 284 16.37 -0.06 -3.82
N ARG A 285 15.25 0.42 -3.28
CA ARG A 285 14.49 -0.25 -2.25
C ARG A 285 13.27 -0.91 -2.86
N ASP A 286 12.83 -1.94 -2.16
CA ASP A 286 11.56 -2.56 -2.49
C ASP A 286 10.43 -1.61 -2.08
N ILE A 287 9.68 -1.13 -3.08
CA ILE A 287 8.57 -0.20 -2.91
C ILE A 287 7.47 -0.76 -2.00
N THR A 288 7.42 -2.09 -1.83
CA THR A 288 6.48 -2.74 -0.91
C THR A 288 6.56 -2.16 0.50
N TYR A 289 7.77 -1.90 0.99
CA TYR A 289 7.96 -1.37 2.35
C TYR A 289 7.52 0.09 2.46
N TRP A 290 7.75 0.88 1.41
CA TRP A 290 7.30 2.27 1.32
C TRP A 290 5.78 2.36 1.41
N LEU A 291 5.07 1.52 0.66
CA LEU A 291 3.61 1.57 0.55
C LEU A 291 2.86 0.80 1.63
N TYR A 292 3.58 -0.02 2.42
CA TYR A 292 2.98 -0.98 3.34
C TYR A 292 1.94 -0.34 4.27
N GLY A 293 2.27 0.79 4.89
CA GLY A 293 1.40 1.41 5.90
C GLY A 293 0.05 1.87 5.33
N MET A 294 0.06 2.58 4.21
CA MET A 294 -1.18 3.05 3.55
C MET A 294 -2.02 1.88 3.02
N LEU A 295 -1.38 0.89 2.38
CA LEU A 295 -2.07 -0.30 1.89
C LEU A 295 -2.67 -1.11 3.05
N TYR A 296 -1.94 -1.24 4.17
CA TYR A 296 -2.43 -1.93 5.36
C TYR A 296 -3.63 -1.24 6.00
N LEU A 297 -3.66 0.10 6.04
CA LEU A 297 -4.84 0.84 6.50
C LEU A 297 -6.05 0.53 5.61
N LEU A 298 -5.88 0.61 4.27
CA LEU A 298 -6.95 0.34 3.31
C LEU A 298 -7.51 -1.09 3.40
N THR A 299 -6.69 -2.09 3.73
CA THR A 299 -7.15 -3.48 3.87
C THR A 299 -7.82 -3.78 5.20
N ASN A 300 -7.74 -2.88 6.18
CA ASN A 300 -8.26 -3.08 7.53
C ASN A 300 -9.28 -2.00 7.94
N PRO A 301 -10.33 -1.74 7.14
CA PRO A 301 -11.28 -0.68 7.43
C PRO A 301 -12.04 -0.90 8.74
N LYS A 302 -12.28 -2.16 9.12
CA LYS A 302 -12.96 -2.50 10.37
C LYS A 302 -12.09 -2.22 11.61
N GLU A 303 -10.81 -2.59 11.55
CA GLU A 303 -9.86 -2.42 12.66
C GLU A 303 -9.69 -0.94 13.01
N TYR A 304 -9.57 -0.10 11.97
CA TYR A 304 -9.34 1.34 12.12
C TYR A 304 -10.60 2.21 11.99
N ARG A 305 -11.77 1.59 11.85
CA ARG A 305 -13.08 2.25 11.70
C ARG A 305 -13.07 3.31 10.60
N LEU A 306 -12.51 2.96 9.44
CA LEU A 306 -12.40 3.85 8.30
C LEU A 306 -13.78 4.18 7.74
N THR A 307 -14.02 5.46 7.51
CA THR A 307 -15.19 5.91 6.71
C THR A 307 -14.89 5.77 5.22
N PRO A 308 -15.90 5.81 4.34
CA PRO A 308 -15.67 5.86 2.89
C PRO A 308 -14.78 7.03 2.46
N GLU A 309 -14.92 8.18 3.12
CA GLU A 309 -14.09 9.36 2.87
C GLU A 309 -12.63 9.15 3.30
N ASP A 310 -12.40 8.40 4.39
CA ASP A 310 -11.04 8.03 4.79
C ASP A 310 -10.37 7.16 3.73
N SER A 311 -11.09 6.16 3.18
CA SER A 311 -10.56 5.30 2.13
C SER A 311 -10.25 6.08 0.84
N GLN A 312 -11.12 7.00 0.43
CA GLN A 312 -10.87 7.88 -0.71
C GLN A 312 -9.68 8.82 -0.47
N ALA A 313 -9.53 9.33 0.75
CA ALA A 313 -8.40 10.17 1.11
C ALA A 313 -7.07 9.41 1.08
N ILE A 314 -7.05 8.15 1.53
CA ILE A 314 -5.85 7.31 1.44
C ILE A 314 -5.53 6.98 -0.03
N GLU A 315 -6.54 6.70 -0.85
CA GLU A 315 -6.41 6.51 -2.29
C GLU A 315 -5.74 7.72 -2.98
N GLU A 316 -6.20 8.95 -2.70
CA GLU A 316 -5.57 10.15 -3.27
C GLU A 316 -4.13 10.35 -2.79
N VAL A 317 -3.82 9.99 -1.55
CA VAL A 317 -2.43 10.05 -1.06
C VAL A 317 -1.55 9.10 -1.87
N LEU A 318 -2.02 7.88 -2.09
CA LEU A 318 -1.33 6.87 -2.88
C LEU A 318 -1.17 7.30 -4.36
N GLU A 319 -2.22 7.87 -4.96
CA GLU A 319 -2.19 8.37 -6.34
C GLU A 319 -1.13 9.47 -6.52
N HIS A 320 -1.12 10.49 -5.66
CA HIS A 320 -0.18 11.61 -5.77
C HIS A 320 1.26 11.21 -5.45
N ALA A 321 1.49 10.36 -4.46
CA ALA A 321 2.84 9.98 -4.05
C ALA A 321 3.50 8.96 -4.98
N VAL A 322 2.71 8.17 -5.72
CA VAL A 322 3.24 7.00 -6.46
C VAL A 322 2.94 7.09 -7.94
N LEU A 323 1.66 7.16 -8.29
CA LEU A 323 1.21 7.08 -9.68
C LEU A 323 1.60 8.34 -10.46
N GLU A 324 1.33 9.52 -9.89
CA GLU A 324 1.75 10.79 -10.50
C GLU A 324 3.28 11.00 -10.45
N ALA A 325 3.95 10.42 -9.45
CA ALA A 325 5.39 10.53 -9.27
C ALA A 325 6.22 9.65 -10.24
N GLY A 326 5.58 8.73 -10.96
CA GLY A 326 6.25 7.80 -11.88
C GLY A 326 7.17 6.80 -11.18
N ILE A 327 6.88 6.47 -9.91
CA ILE A 327 7.64 5.50 -9.12
C ILE A 327 7.15 4.08 -9.48
N PRO A 328 8.06 3.10 -9.70
CA PRO A 328 7.65 1.70 -9.84
C PRO A 328 6.85 1.27 -8.62
N HIS A 329 5.67 0.71 -8.83
CA HIS A 329 4.66 0.54 -7.78
C HIS A 329 4.18 -0.90 -7.62
N GLN A 330 4.76 -1.84 -8.35
CA GLN A 330 4.49 -3.26 -8.16
C GLN A 330 5.04 -3.71 -6.81
N ILE A 331 4.19 -4.25 -5.94
CA ILE A 331 4.63 -4.80 -4.66
C ILE A 331 4.93 -6.28 -4.80
N LYS A 332 5.71 -6.83 -3.87
CA LYS A 332 6.01 -8.26 -3.80
C LYS A 332 4.73 -9.10 -3.70
N GLY A 333 4.70 -10.20 -4.45
CA GLY A 333 3.56 -11.11 -4.51
C GLY A 333 3.10 -11.65 -3.15
N GLU A 334 4.02 -11.90 -2.21
CA GLU A 334 3.68 -12.38 -0.85
C GLU A 334 2.86 -11.34 -0.06
N TYR A 335 3.19 -10.05 -0.18
CA TYR A 335 2.45 -8.97 0.47
C TYR A 335 1.13 -8.69 -0.24
N TYR A 336 1.14 -8.72 -1.57
CA TYR A 336 -0.07 -8.59 -2.37
C TYR A 336 -1.10 -9.66 -2.00
N ALA A 337 -0.68 -10.93 -1.97
CA ALA A 337 -1.55 -12.05 -1.60
C ALA A 337 -2.13 -11.88 -0.20
N ARG A 338 -1.31 -11.43 0.75
CA ARG A 338 -1.73 -11.17 2.12
C ARG A 338 -2.77 -10.06 2.21
N PHE A 339 -2.58 -8.94 1.50
CA PHE A 339 -3.55 -7.85 1.48
C PHE A 339 -4.90 -8.28 0.89
N ILE A 340 -4.87 -9.05 -0.19
CA ILE A 340 -6.07 -9.64 -0.77
C ILE A 340 -6.74 -10.63 0.21
N GLN A 341 -5.97 -11.42 0.96
CA GLN A 341 -6.53 -12.30 1.98
C GLN A 341 -7.19 -11.52 3.12
N LEU A 342 -6.57 -10.43 3.60
CA LEU A 342 -7.15 -9.54 4.62
C LEU A 342 -8.48 -8.93 4.16
N ILE A 343 -8.56 -8.48 2.90
CA ILE A 343 -9.81 -8.00 2.31
C ILE A 343 -10.84 -9.14 2.25
N SER A 344 -10.42 -10.32 1.81
CA SER A 344 -11.28 -11.51 1.75
C SER A 344 -11.86 -11.86 3.12
N ASP A 345 -11.08 -11.81 4.19
CA ASP A 345 -11.55 -12.14 5.54
C ASP A 345 -12.53 -11.08 6.09
N GLN A 346 -12.47 -9.86 5.56
CA GLN A 346 -13.28 -8.72 5.98
C GLN A 346 -14.47 -8.42 5.07
N SER A 347 -14.68 -9.16 3.97
CA SER A 347 -15.71 -8.86 2.95
C SER A 347 -17.15 -9.03 3.46
N SER A 348 -17.56 -8.08 4.28
CA SER A 348 -18.92 -7.88 4.78
C SER A 348 -19.57 -6.73 4.02
N THR A 349 -20.90 -6.67 4.08
CA THR A 349 -21.66 -5.58 3.44
C THR A 349 -21.52 -4.24 4.19
N GLU A 350 -21.03 -4.25 5.43
CA GLU A 350 -20.90 -3.06 6.28
C GLU A 350 -19.79 -2.11 5.78
N PHE A 351 -18.68 -2.66 5.30
CA PHE A 351 -17.52 -1.91 4.82
C PHE A 351 -17.37 -2.00 3.29
N ALA A 352 -18.47 -2.24 2.57
CA ALA A 352 -18.42 -2.52 1.14
C ALA A 352 -17.76 -1.38 0.33
N PRO A 353 -18.08 -0.09 0.52
CA PRO A 353 -17.42 1.00 -0.20
C PRO A 353 -15.90 1.02 0.01
N GLN A 354 -15.46 0.89 1.26
CA GLN A 354 -14.04 0.91 1.64
C GLN A 354 -13.27 -0.25 1.03
N LEU A 355 -13.84 -1.46 1.08
CA LEU A 355 -13.21 -2.66 0.51
C LEU A 355 -13.18 -2.63 -1.02
N LEU A 356 -14.19 -2.03 -1.67
CA LEU A 356 -14.17 -1.79 -3.11
C LEU A 356 -13.09 -0.77 -3.49
N THR A 357 -12.95 0.32 -2.75
CA THR A 357 -11.85 1.29 -2.94
C THR A 357 -10.49 0.61 -2.78
N ALA A 358 -10.33 -0.23 -1.74
CA ALA A 358 -9.10 -0.98 -1.54
C ALA A 358 -8.79 -1.88 -2.75
N LEU A 359 -9.73 -2.77 -3.14
CA LEU A 359 -9.56 -3.68 -4.29
C LEU A 359 -9.28 -2.94 -5.60
N TYR A 360 -9.97 -1.82 -5.83
CA TYR A 360 -9.73 -0.97 -6.99
C TYR A 360 -8.29 -0.43 -7.01
N ASN A 361 -7.77 0.02 -5.87
CA ASN A 361 -6.41 0.51 -5.76
C ASN A 361 -5.37 -0.61 -5.93
N PHE A 362 -5.62 -1.78 -5.33
CA PHE A 362 -4.68 -2.91 -5.37
C PHE A 362 -4.31 -3.35 -6.79
N ARG A 363 -5.19 -3.20 -7.78
CA ARG A 363 -4.87 -3.55 -9.17
C ARG A 363 -3.63 -2.83 -9.71
N TYR A 364 -3.37 -1.60 -9.28
CA TYR A 364 -2.16 -0.87 -9.70
C TYR A 364 -0.92 -1.48 -9.04
N TYR A 365 -1.03 -1.85 -7.77
CA TYR A 365 0.07 -2.44 -6.99
C TYR A 365 0.30 -3.93 -7.29
N SER A 366 -0.47 -4.51 -8.21
CA SER A 366 -0.34 -5.86 -8.72
C SER A 366 1.13 -6.23 -9.00
N PRO A 367 1.61 -7.43 -8.62
CA PRO A 367 2.93 -7.92 -9.02
C PRO A 367 3.04 -8.22 -10.52
N TRP A 368 1.96 -7.99 -11.28
CA TRP A 368 1.88 -8.22 -12.71
C TRP A 368 1.69 -6.92 -13.49
N ASP A 369 2.33 -6.82 -14.67
CA ASP A 369 2.38 -5.63 -15.52
C ASP A 369 1.04 -5.18 -16.12
N ASP A 370 0.01 -6.02 -16.06
CA ASP A 370 -1.26 -5.84 -16.76
C ASP A 370 -2.46 -5.61 -15.81
N GLU A 371 -2.18 -5.16 -14.58
CA GLU A 371 -3.16 -4.89 -13.52
C GLU A 371 -4.03 -6.09 -13.13
N TYR A 372 -3.59 -7.31 -13.45
CA TYR A 372 -4.34 -8.52 -13.15
C TYR A 372 -4.65 -8.63 -11.66
N LEU A 373 -5.90 -8.92 -11.34
CA LEU A 373 -6.32 -9.20 -9.98
C LEU A 373 -6.80 -10.64 -9.92
N LEU A 374 -6.13 -11.49 -9.14
CA LEU A 374 -6.62 -12.83 -8.83
C LEU A 374 -7.51 -12.74 -7.58
N PRO A 375 -8.84 -12.79 -7.68
CA PRO A 375 -9.69 -12.73 -6.50
C PRO A 375 -9.78 -14.11 -5.83
N THR A 376 -9.99 -14.12 -4.52
CA THR A 376 -10.53 -15.32 -3.85
C THR A 376 -11.99 -15.54 -4.28
N PRO A 377 -12.56 -16.76 -4.15
CA PRO A 377 -13.99 -16.96 -4.37
C PRO A 377 -14.87 -16.02 -3.55
N HIS A 378 -14.41 -15.65 -2.36
CA HIS A 378 -15.11 -14.72 -1.48
C HIS A 378 -15.16 -13.31 -2.07
N ILE A 379 -14.00 -12.77 -2.48
CA ILE A 379 -13.90 -11.45 -3.13
C ILE A 379 -14.73 -11.43 -4.42
N TYR A 380 -14.65 -12.48 -5.24
CA TYR A 380 -15.44 -12.57 -6.47
C TYR A 380 -16.94 -12.44 -6.17
N THR A 381 -17.47 -13.24 -5.24
CA THR A 381 -18.89 -13.15 -4.87
C THR A 381 -19.28 -11.81 -4.24
N PHE A 382 -18.38 -11.21 -3.46
CA PHE A 382 -18.57 -9.88 -2.88
C PHE A 382 -18.68 -8.80 -3.98
N VAL A 383 -17.80 -8.81 -4.99
CA VAL A 383 -17.83 -7.85 -6.11
C VAL A 383 -19.11 -8.02 -6.93
N VAL A 384 -19.53 -9.26 -7.21
CA VAL A 384 -20.79 -9.53 -7.94
C VAL A 384 -22.01 -9.07 -7.12
N GLU A 385 -22.02 -9.32 -5.81
CA GLU A 385 -23.07 -8.84 -4.89
C GLU A 385 -23.14 -7.29 -4.89
N SER A 386 -21.99 -6.63 -4.85
CA SER A 386 -21.89 -5.16 -4.94
C SER A 386 -22.40 -4.61 -6.26
N LEU A 387 -22.09 -5.25 -7.40
CA LEU A 387 -22.62 -4.83 -8.72
C LEU A 387 -24.15 -4.96 -8.81
N CYS A 388 -24.75 -5.90 -8.08
CA CYS A 388 -26.21 -6.01 -7.99
C CYS A 388 -26.85 -4.89 -7.17
N ARG A 389 -26.19 -4.45 -6.08
CA ARG A 389 -26.78 -3.56 -5.07
C ARG A 389 -26.41 -2.09 -5.26
N SER A 390 -25.15 -1.81 -5.53
CA SER A 390 -24.59 -0.46 -5.51
C SER A 390 -25.02 0.39 -6.71
N SER A 391 -24.75 1.69 -6.61
CA SER A 391 -24.89 2.69 -7.68
C SER A 391 -23.76 3.73 -7.55
N GLY A 392 -23.54 4.56 -8.57
CA GLY A 392 -22.50 5.61 -8.51
C GLY A 392 -21.07 5.07 -8.52
N THR A 393 -20.20 5.65 -7.69
CA THR A 393 -18.75 5.38 -7.69
C THR A 393 -18.40 3.93 -7.33
N ASP A 394 -19.10 3.34 -6.35
CA ASP A 394 -18.91 1.95 -5.96
C ASP A 394 -19.18 0.98 -7.13
N HIS A 395 -20.16 1.32 -7.98
CA HIS A 395 -20.50 0.53 -9.15
C HIS A 395 -19.39 0.59 -10.21
N TRP A 396 -18.78 1.76 -10.40
CA TRP A 396 -17.61 1.93 -11.27
C TRP A 396 -16.41 1.12 -10.78
N ASN A 397 -16.07 1.23 -9.48
CA ASN A 397 -14.95 0.49 -8.87
C ASN A 397 -15.15 -1.02 -9.00
N ALA A 398 -16.37 -1.51 -8.76
CA ALA A 398 -16.67 -2.93 -8.91
C ALA A 398 -16.51 -3.44 -10.35
N TYR A 399 -16.88 -2.64 -11.36
CA TYR A 399 -16.61 -2.99 -12.76
C TYR A 399 -15.13 -3.00 -13.12
N GLN A 400 -14.36 -2.03 -12.60
CA GLN A 400 -12.91 -1.99 -12.78
C GLN A 400 -12.26 -3.25 -12.22
N ILE A 401 -12.66 -3.65 -11.01
CA ILE A 401 -12.15 -4.87 -10.35
C ILE A 401 -12.47 -6.09 -11.21
N ILE A 402 -13.74 -6.32 -11.55
CA ILE A 402 -14.12 -7.55 -12.28
C ILE A 402 -13.57 -7.60 -13.72
N ALA A 403 -13.33 -6.43 -14.34
CA ALA A 403 -12.68 -6.34 -15.65
C ALA A 403 -11.21 -6.79 -15.62
N CYS A 404 -10.53 -6.68 -14.48
CA CYS A 404 -9.16 -7.15 -14.26
C CYS A 404 -9.09 -8.58 -13.68
N CYS A 405 -10.22 -9.17 -13.31
CA CYS A 405 -10.30 -10.53 -12.76
C CYS A 405 -10.46 -11.60 -13.86
N PRO A 406 -9.92 -12.82 -13.67
CA PRO A 406 -10.27 -13.97 -14.50
C PRO A 406 -11.74 -14.38 -14.30
N VAL A 407 -12.28 -15.14 -15.25
CA VAL A 407 -13.61 -15.73 -15.15
C VAL A 407 -13.48 -17.02 -14.35
N PRO A 408 -14.23 -17.21 -13.25
CA PRO A 408 -14.04 -18.39 -12.43
C PRO A 408 -14.57 -19.66 -13.09
N LYS A 409 -13.89 -20.77 -12.83
CA LYS A 409 -14.46 -22.12 -12.95
C LYS A 409 -15.20 -22.50 -11.67
N LEU A 410 -16.07 -23.49 -11.78
CA LEU A 410 -16.74 -24.09 -10.63
C LEU A 410 -15.72 -24.73 -9.68
N SER A 411 -15.81 -24.33 -8.41
CA SER A 411 -15.01 -24.88 -7.32
C SER A 411 -15.88 -25.00 -6.05
N PRO A 412 -15.47 -25.81 -5.05
CA PRO A 412 -16.25 -26.05 -3.85
C PRO A 412 -16.59 -24.77 -3.07
N LYS A 413 -15.61 -23.91 -2.78
CA LYS A 413 -15.86 -22.66 -2.03
C LYS A 413 -16.67 -21.69 -2.86
N LEU A 414 -16.50 -21.65 -4.19
CA LEU A 414 -17.33 -20.78 -5.03
C LEU A 414 -18.80 -21.19 -4.97
N ALA A 415 -19.10 -22.47 -5.13
CA ALA A 415 -20.48 -22.99 -5.07
C ALA A 415 -21.12 -22.71 -3.70
N GLU A 416 -20.41 -22.97 -2.61
CA GLU A 416 -20.87 -22.67 -1.26
C GLU A 416 -21.14 -21.17 -1.08
N ARG A 417 -20.25 -20.30 -1.58
CA ARG A 417 -20.41 -18.84 -1.46
C ARG A 417 -21.60 -18.34 -2.28
N LEU A 418 -21.78 -18.81 -3.51
CA LEU A 418 -22.95 -18.49 -4.34
C LEU A 418 -24.27 -18.83 -3.64
N SER A 419 -24.33 -20.01 -2.99
CA SER A 419 -25.50 -20.44 -2.22
C SER A 419 -25.71 -19.60 -0.96
N SER A 420 -24.67 -19.45 -0.12
CA SER A 420 -24.76 -18.73 1.16
C SER A 420 -25.16 -17.26 1.01
N ARG A 421 -24.78 -16.61 -0.10
CA ARG A 421 -25.11 -15.21 -0.40
C ARG A 421 -26.44 -15.05 -1.15
N ASN A 422 -27.12 -16.14 -1.50
CA ASN A 422 -28.35 -16.15 -2.27
C ASN A 422 -28.25 -15.26 -3.53
N LEU A 423 -27.18 -15.44 -4.30
CA LEU A 423 -26.79 -14.51 -5.37
C LEU A 423 -27.64 -14.69 -6.64
N ILE A 424 -28.01 -15.93 -6.97
CA ILE A 424 -28.77 -16.25 -8.19
C ILE A 424 -30.14 -15.57 -8.21
N PRO A 425 -30.95 -15.60 -7.13
CA PRO A 425 -32.19 -14.83 -7.09
C PRO A 425 -31.99 -13.33 -7.24
N GLN A 426 -30.91 -12.77 -6.68
CA GLN A 426 -30.61 -11.34 -6.82
C GLN A 426 -30.34 -10.98 -8.27
N LEU A 427 -29.50 -11.77 -8.96
CA LEU A 427 -29.25 -11.59 -10.40
C LEU A 427 -30.53 -11.77 -11.23
N SER A 428 -31.36 -12.76 -10.88
CA SER A 428 -32.64 -13.01 -11.57
C SER A 428 -33.56 -11.80 -11.52
N ILE A 429 -33.60 -11.07 -10.40
CA ILE A 429 -34.38 -9.83 -10.27
C ILE A 429 -33.76 -8.72 -11.12
N GLN A 430 -32.42 -8.60 -11.14
CA GLN A 430 -31.74 -7.53 -11.86
C GLN A 430 -31.85 -7.64 -13.39
N ILE A 431 -32.16 -8.81 -13.95
CA ILE A 431 -32.45 -8.97 -15.39
C ILE A 431 -33.62 -8.09 -15.84
N GLU A 432 -34.57 -7.77 -14.97
CA GLU A 432 -35.70 -6.89 -15.29
C GLU A 432 -35.54 -5.49 -14.69
N SER A 433 -34.33 -5.11 -14.28
CA SER A 433 -34.04 -3.79 -13.72
C SER A 433 -34.19 -2.69 -14.77
N ASP A 434 -34.73 -1.55 -14.38
CA ASP A 434 -34.76 -0.33 -15.21
C ASP A 434 -33.35 0.22 -15.46
N ASP A 435 -32.38 -0.11 -14.61
CA ASP A 435 -30.98 0.22 -14.82
C ASP A 435 -30.36 -0.73 -15.84
N ALA A 436 -30.08 -0.20 -17.04
CA ALA A 436 -29.46 -0.94 -18.13
C ALA A 436 -28.14 -1.61 -17.74
N ASN A 437 -27.35 -1.00 -16.85
CA ASN A 437 -26.08 -1.59 -16.40
C ASN A 437 -26.32 -2.85 -15.58
N LYS A 438 -27.24 -2.79 -14.61
CA LYS A 438 -27.60 -3.94 -13.78
C LYS A 438 -28.22 -5.05 -14.61
N ARG A 439 -29.06 -4.69 -15.57
CA ARG A 439 -29.67 -5.61 -16.53
C ARG A 439 -28.64 -6.39 -17.34
N VAL A 440 -27.73 -5.68 -17.97
CA VAL A 440 -26.70 -6.26 -18.85
C VAL A 440 -25.73 -7.12 -18.05
N PHE A 441 -25.28 -6.63 -16.89
CA PHE A 441 -24.42 -7.39 -15.99
C PHE A 441 -25.08 -8.68 -15.48
N ALA A 442 -26.32 -8.60 -15.01
CA ALA A 442 -27.06 -9.76 -14.51
C ALA A 442 -27.28 -10.80 -15.60
N THR A 443 -27.58 -10.36 -16.83
CA THR A 443 -27.70 -11.24 -18.01
C THR A 443 -26.39 -11.98 -18.27
N ALA A 444 -25.27 -11.27 -18.36
CA ALA A 444 -23.95 -11.86 -18.58
C ALA A 444 -23.54 -12.83 -17.46
N GLN A 445 -23.80 -12.45 -16.20
CA GLN A 445 -23.43 -13.24 -15.03
C GLN A 445 -24.25 -14.51 -14.89
N LEU A 446 -25.56 -14.47 -15.13
CA LEU A 446 -26.40 -15.67 -15.09
C LEU A 446 -26.05 -16.64 -16.21
N TRP A 447 -25.73 -16.12 -17.40
CA TRP A 447 -25.23 -16.94 -18.48
C TRP A 447 -23.94 -17.67 -18.08
N LEU A 448 -22.97 -16.97 -17.48
CA LEU A 448 -21.74 -17.59 -16.99
C LEU A 448 -21.98 -18.73 -15.99
N LEU A 449 -22.92 -18.54 -15.06
CA LEU A 449 -23.25 -19.54 -14.05
C LEU A 449 -23.95 -20.77 -14.65
N LEU A 450 -24.88 -20.58 -15.59
CA LEU A 450 -25.48 -21.68 -16.36
C LEU A 450 -24.41 -22.42 -17.17
N ASN A 451 -23.54 -21.66 -17.82
CA ASN A 451 -22.49 -22.18 -18.66
C ASN A 451 -21.47 -23.03 -17.87
N MET A 452 -21.12 -22.60 -16.64
CA MET A 452 -20.32 -23.40 -15.71
C MET A 452 -20.96 -24.75 -15.39
N SER A 453 -22.28 -24.79 -15.17
CA SER A 453 -23.00 -26.05 -14.91
C SER A 453 -23.08 -26.93 -16.16
N LEU A 454 -23.40 -26.36 -17.34
CA LEU A 454 -23.54 -27.10 -18.59
C LEU A 454 -22.24 -27.78 -19.04
N HIS A 455 -21.10 -27.13 -18.82
CA HIS A 455 -19.80 -27.60 -19.31
C HIS A 455 -18.94 -28.31 -18.26
N GLU A 456 -19.47 -28.61 -17.08
CA GLU A 456 -18.77 -29.41 -16.07
C GLU A 456 -18.82 -30.91 -16.46
N PRO A 457 -17.67 -31.53 -16.80
CA PRO A 457 -17.66 -32.92 -17.28
C PRO A 457 -18.02 -33.93 -16.18
N ASP A 458 -17.64 -33.65 -14.94
CA ASP A 458 -17.90 -34.56 -13.82
C ASP A 458 -19.24 -34.20 -13.14
N ARG A 459 -20.30 -34.86 -13.59
CA ARG A 459 -21.67 -34.69 -13.05
C ARG A 459 -21.84 -35.22 -11.62
N SER A 460 -20.84 -35.92 -11.05
CA SER A 460 -20.91 -36.46 -9.69
C SER A 460 -20.42 -35.49 -8.60
N ARG A 461 -19.87 -34.35 -9.00
CA ARG A 461 -19.30 -33.38 -8.05
C ARG A 461 -20.38 -32.76 -7.17
N SER A 462 -20.07 -32.65 -5.88
CA SER A 462 -20.98 -32.06 -4.89
C SER A 462 -21.17 -30.55 -5.09
N ASP A 463 -20.13 -29.85 -5.51
CA ASP A 463 -20.18 -28.41 -5.78
C ASP A 463 -21.04 -28.06 -7.01
N LEU A 464 -21.04 -28.94 -8.04
CA LEU A 464 -21.98 -28.84 -9.16
C LEU A 464 -23.43 -29.01 -8.69
N SER A 465 -23.68 -29.99 -7.83
CA SER A 465 -25.02 -30.21 -7.26
C SER A 465 -25.51 -28.99 -6.47
N ILE A 466 -24.63 -28.32 -5.73
CA ILE A 466 -24.94 -27.06 -5.02
C ILE A 466 -25.27 -25.96 -6.03
N LEU A 467 -24.44 -25.77 -7.07
CA LEU A 467 -24.68 -24.76 -8.10
C LEU A 467 -26.02 -24.99 -8.81
N GLU A 468 -26.32 -26.24 -9.21
CA GLU A 468 -27.56 -26.60 -9.90
C GLU A 468 -28.80 -26.35 -9.04
N GLN A 469 -28.74 -26.66 -7.74
CA GLN A 469 -29.81 -26.34 -6.79
C GLN A 469 -30.05 -24.83 -6.67
N GLU A 470 -28.98 -24.04 -6.69
CA GLU A 470 -29.10 -22.58 -6.69
C GLU A 470 -29.64 -22.06 -8.03
N LEU A 471 -29.19 -22.62 -9.16
CA LEU A 471 -29.64 -22.23 -10.50
C LEU A 471 -31.13 -22.44 -10.67
N LEU A 472 -31.73 -23.49 -10.08
CA LEU A 472 -33.18 -23.71 -10.09
C LEU A 472 -34.00 -22.53 -9.55
N LYS A 473 -33.39 -21.64 -8.76
CA LYS A 473 -34.03 -20.41 -8.26
C LYS A 473 -34.07 -19.27 -9.29
N TYR A 474 -33.38 -19.40 -10.42
CA TYR A 474 -33.48 -18.49 -11.56
C TYR A 474 -34.82 -18.71 -12.28
N SER A 475 -35.61 -17.65 -12.42
CA SER A 475 -36.96 -17.73 -13.00
C SER A 475 -36.99 -18.27 -14.43
N GLY A 476 -35.96 -18.01 -15.23
CA GLY A 476 -35.86 -18.49 -16.62
C GLY A 476 -35.86 -20.01 -16.74
N LEU A 477 -35.36 -20.74 -15.74
CA LEU A 477 -35.39 -22.21 -15.74
C LEU A 477 -36.76 -22.80 -15.39
N SER A 478 -37.69 -22.00 -14.87
CA SER A 478 -39.00 -22.50 -14.40
C SER A 478 -38.88 -23.70 -13.45
N ASN A 479 -37.84 -23.71 -12.60
CA ASN A 479 -37.49 -24.83 -11.71
C ASN A 479 -37.26 -26.18 -12.45
N ASN A 480 -36.73 -26.15 -13.67
CA ASN A 480 -36.33 -27.34 -14.44
C ASN A 480 -34.91 -27.20 -15.00
N LEU A 481 -33.98 -28.05 -14.57
CA LEU A 481 -32.60 -28.08 -15.07
C LEU A 481 -32.49 -28.55 -16.53
N GLU A 482 -33.45 -29.30 -17.06
CA GLU A 482 -33.43 -29.71 -18.47
C GLU A 482 -33.51 -28.51 -19.43
N LYS A 483 -33.96 -27.35 -18.94
CA LYS A 483 -34.05 -26.11 -19.71
C LYS A 483 -32.77 -25.26 -19.67
N GLN A 484 -31.67 -25.76 -19.12
CA GLN A 484 -30.43 -24.99 -18.98
C GLN A 484 -29.89 -24.49 -20.32
N GLU A 485 -29.92 -25.32 -21.37
CA GLU A 485 -29.48 -24.92 -22.71
C GLU A 485 -30.38 -23.82 -23.28
N GLU A 486 -31.71 -24.01 -23.24
CA GLU A 486 -32.69 -23.03 -23.71
C GLU A 486 -32.54 -21.67 -22.98
N ALA A 487 -32.38 -21.72 -21.66
CA ALA A 487 -32.20 -20.52 -20.83
C ALA A 487 -30.86 -19.82 -21.11
N ALA A 488 -29.79 -20.57 -21.37
CA ALA A 488 -28.50 -19.99 -21.75
C ALA A 488 -28.58 -19.32 -23.13
N GLU A 489 -29.24 -19.94 -24.11
CA GLU A 489 -29.45 -19.35 -25.44
C GLU A 489 -30.30 -18.07 -25.37
N GLU A 490 -31.34 -18.04 -24.53
CA GLU A 490 -32.16 -16.85 -24.30
C GLU A 490 -31.33 -15.70 -23.72
N LEU A 491 -30.50 -15.98 -22.71
CA LEU A 491 -29.63 -14.98 -22.09
C LEU A 491 -28.56 -14.45 -23.05
N GLU A 492 -28.02 -15.31 -23.91
CA GLU A 492 -27.09 -14.92 -24.96
C GLU A 492 -27.74 -13.98 -25.97
N TYR A 493 -28.93 -14.34 -26.48
CA TYR A 493 -29.70 -13.48 -27.39
C TYR A 493 -30.03 -12.13 -26.73
N ARG A 494 -30.43 -12.17 -25.46
CA ARG A 494 -30.71 -10.96 -24.67
C ARG A 494 -29.47 -10.09 -24.50
N LEU A 495 -28.30 -10.68 -24.19
CA LEU A 495 -27.06 -9.91 -24.07
C LEU A 495 -26.66 -9.28 -25.41
N ALA A 496 -26.69 -10.04 -26.51
CA ALA A 496 -26.39 -9.52 -27.84
C ALA A 496 -27.31 -8.33 -28.20
N THR A 497 -28.62 -8.48 -27.98
CA THR A 497 -29.60 -7.41 -28.22
C THR A 497 -29.32 -6.17 -27.37
N LEU A 498 -28.97 -6.34 -26.09
CA LEU A 498 -28.68 -5.22 -25.19
C LEU A 498 -27.37 -4.49 -25.58
N LEU A 499 -26.38 -5.22 -26.09
CA LEU A 499 -25.15 -4.64 -26.61
C LEU A 499 -25.42 -3.88 -27.93
N ASP A 500 -26.29 -4.39 -28.79
CA ASP A 500 -26.65 -3.74 -30.07
C ASP A 500 -27.52 -2.48 -29.91
N GLN A 501 -28.31 -2.40 -28.83
CA GLN A 501 -29.34 -1.37 -28.66
C GLN A 501 -28.83 0.06 -28.44
N GLY A 502 -27.53 0.31 -28.36
CA GLY A 502 -26.98 1.68 -28.34
C GLY A 502 -27.22 2.46 -27.03
N ASP A 503 -28.39 2.37 -26.40
CA ASP A 503 -28.74 3.01 -25.12
C ASP A 503 -27.86 2.55 -23.96
N CYS A 504 -27.35 1.31 -24.04
CA CYS A 504 -26.26 0.89 -23.17
C CYS A 504 -24.98 1.67 -23.53
N LEU A 505 -24.61 1.68 -24.82
CA LEU A 505 -23.36 2.17 -25.44
C LEU A 505 -23.16 3.69 -25.53
N GLU A 506 -24.19 4.53 -25.44
CA GLU A 506 -24.05 6.00 -25.65
C GLU A 506 -23.16 6.70 -24.61
N ASN A 507 -22.91 6.05 -23.46
CA ASN A 507 -21.95 6.49 -22.44
C ASN A 507 -20.67 5.62 -22.36
N PHE A 508 -20.48 4.68 -23.29
CA PHE A 508 -19.27 3.86 -23.34
C PHE A 508 -18.20 4.59 -24.16
N SER A 509 -17.25 5.21 -23.47
CA SER A 509 -15.92 5.20 -24.05
C SER A 509 -15.53 3.72 -24.24
N GLN A 510 -14.88 3.37 -25.35
CA GLN A 510 -14.28 2.04 -25.55
C GLN A 510 -13.33 1.64 -24.40
N TYR A 511 -12.89 2.64 -23.64
CA TYR A 511 -12.09 2.55 -22.43
C TYR A 511 -12.90 2.22 -21.16
N SER A 512 -14.22 2.09 -21.23
CA SER A 512 -15.02 1.89 -20.03
C SER A 512 -14.83 0.45 -19.48
N PRO A 513 -14.68 0.28 -18.16
CA PRO A 513 -14.40 -1.01 -17.54
C PRO A 513 -15.55 -2.01 -17.70
N LYS A 514 -16.77 -1.46 -17.68
CA LYS A 514 -18.00 -2.17 -18.01
C LYS A 514 -17.91 -2.80 -19.41
N ALA A 515 -17.43 -2.06 -20.43
CA ALA A 515 -17.28 -2.60 -21.79
C ALA A 515 -16.29 -3.77 -21.78
N LYS A 516 -15.14 -3.55 -21.14
CA LYS A 516 -14.09 -4.57 -21.05
C LYS A 516 -14.63 -5.87 -20.46
N TYR A 517 -15.36 -5.81 -19.34
CA TYR A 517 -15.96 -6.99 -18.75
C TYR A 517 -16.99 -7.66 -19.68
N LEU A 518 -17.96 -6.90 -20.19
CA LEU A 518 -19.07 -7.45 -20.96
C LEU A 518 -18.63 -8.07 -22.29
N TYR A 519 -17.71 -7.42 -23.01
CA TYR A 519 -17.17 -7.97 -24.26
C TYR A 519 -16.29 -9.21 -24.02
N ARG A 520 -15.65 -9.36 -22.85
CA ARG A 520 -14.98 -10.62 -22.48
C ARG A 520 -15.97 -11.77 -22.32
N ILE A 521 -17.13 -11.51 -21.69
CA ILE A 521 -18.17 -12.54 -21.54
C ILE A 521 -18.82 -12.85 -22.89
N PHE A 522 -19.03 -11.84 -23.72
CA PHE A 522 -19.54 -12.02 -25.07
C PHE A 522 -18.55 -12.77 -25.99
N GLU A 523 -17.24 -12.52 -25.87
CA GLU A 523 -16.20 -13.31 -26.54
C GLU A 523 -16.29 -14.79 -26.17
N LEU A 524 -16.54 -15.10 -24.89
CA LEU A 524 -16.74 -16.47 -24.42
C LEU A 524 -17.96 -17.14 -25.07
N MET A 525 -19.11 -16.45 -25.10
CA MET A 525 -20.33 -16.95 -25.76
C MET A 525 -20.06 -17.30 -27.23
N LEU A 526 -19.42 -16.39 -27.96
CA LEU A 526 -19.14 -16.58 -29.39
C LEU A 526 -18.13 -17.70 -29.65
N GLN A 527 -17.10 -17.83 -28.81
CA GLN A 527 -16.13 -18.92 -28.91
C GLN A 527 -16.79 -20.28 -28.74
N GLN A 528 -17.74 -20.42 -27.82
CA GLN A 528 -18.46 -21.68 -27.62
C GLN A 528 -19.31 -22.07 -28.84
N ARG A 529 -19.87 -21.10 -29.56
CA ARG A 529 -20.65 -21.33 -30.78
C ARG A 529 -19.80 -21.35 -32.06
N CYS A 530 -18.47 -21.24 -31.93
CA CYS A 530 -17.56 -21.08 -33.06
C CYS A 530 -17.96 -19.90 -33.98
N ALA A 531 -18.51 -18.83 -33.39
CA ALA A 531 -18.96 -17.63 -34.10
C ALA A 531 -17.86 -16.56 -34.14
N PRO A 532 -17.80 -15.73 -35.20
CA PRO A 532 -16.83 -14.65 -35.29
C PRO A 532 -17.16 -13.50 -34.33
N LEU A 533 -16.11 -12.84 -33.81
CA LEU A 533 -16.23 -11.61 -33.04
C LEU A 533 -16.72 -10.45 -33.92
N PRO A 534 -17.75 -9.69 -33.50
CA PRO A 534 -18.10 -8.43 -34.14
C PRO A 534 -16.97 -7.41 -34.07
N LYS A 535 -16.90 -6.49 -35.05
CA LYS A 535 -15.83 -5.49 -35.14
C LYS A 535 -15.68 -4.66 -33.88
N ASP A 536 -16.79 -4.24 -33.28
CA ASP A 536 -16.78 -3.38 -32.10
C ASP A 536 -16.22 -4.13 -30.88
N ALA A 537 -16.51 -5.43 -30.76
CA ALA A 537 -15.91 -6.29 -29.75
C ALA A 537 -14.39 -6.43 -29.94
N VAL A 538 -13.92 -6.55 -31.19
CA VAL A 538 -12.47 -6.66 -31.48
C VAL A 538 -11.70 -5.43 -30.97
N VAL A 539 -12.24 -4.23 -31.19
CA VAL A 539 -11.61 -2.97 -30.75
C VAL A 539 -11.48 -2.93 -29.22
N VAL A 540 -12.56 -3.23 -28.49
CA VAL A 540 -12.52 -3.21 -27.01
C VAL A 540 -11.58 -4.27 -26.44
N LEU A 541 -11.57 -5.47 -27.05
CA LEU A 541 -10.77 -6.60 -26.58
C LEU A 541 -9.28 -6.48 -26.92
N GLU A 542 -8.87 -5.56 -27.80
CA GLU A 542 -7.47 -5.35 -28.19
C GLU A 542 -6.60 -4.90 -26.99
N GLU A 543 -7.19 -4.11 -26.09
CA GLU A 543 -6.52 -3.61 -24.87
C GLU A 543 -6.53 -4.61 -23.72
N ILE A 544 -7.22 -5.75 -23.85
CA ILE A 544 -7.38 -6.71 -22.76
C ILE A 544 -6.26 -7.75 -22.83
N PRO A 545 -5.55 -8.00 -21.71
CA PRO A 545 -4.48 -8.99 -21.66
C PRO A 545 -4.96 -10.37 -22.10
N LYS A 546 -4.14 -11.09 -22.88
CA LYS A 546 -4.51 -12.40 -23.44
C LYS A 546 -5.00 -13.41 -22.40
N ARG A 547 -4.44 -13.37 -21.18
CA ARG A 547 -4.85 -14.25 -20.08
C ARG A 547 -6.25 -13.97 -19.52
N LEU A 548 -6.80 -12.80 -19.80
CA LEU A 548 -8.16 -12.41 -19.44
C LEU A 548 -9.15 -12.58 -20.60
N ARG A 549 -8.71 -13.12 -21.74
CA ARG A 549 -9.52 -13.24 -22.96
C ARG A 549 -9.98 -14.65 -23.25
N GLY A 550 -11.20 -14.76 -23.77
CA GLY A 550 -11.79 -16.03 -24.18
C GLY A 550 -11.65 -17.14 -23.14
N THR A 551 -11.57 -18.38 -23.62
CA THR A 551 -11.46 -19.57 -22.75
C THR A 551 -10.19 -19.62 -21.90
N PHE A 552 -9.13 -18.88 -22.26
CA PHE A 552 -7.93 -18.72 -21.43
C PHE A 552 -8.23 -17.98 -20.12
N SER A 553 -9.30 -17.19 -20.09
CA SER A 553 -9.73 -16.48 -18.88
C SER A 553 -10.33 -17.39 -17.81
N TYR A 554 -10.63 -18.66 -18.10
CA TYR A 554 -11.25 -19.58 -17.14
C TYR A 554 -10.23 -20.12 -16.14
N VAL A 555 -10.39 -19.73 -14.88
CA VAL A 555 -9.47 -20.07 -13.79
C VAL A 555 -10.24 -20.69 -12.62
N ASP A 556 -9.76 -21.82 -12.09
CA ASP A 556 -10.17 -22.29 -10.77
C ASP A 556 -9.49 -21.40 -9.73
N LEU A 557 -10.25 -20.45 -9.15
CA LEU A 557 -9.70 -19.41 -8.28
C LEU A 557 -8.97 -20.01 -7.07
N GLU A 558 -9.45 -21.13 -6.51
CA GLU A 558 -8.83 -21.74 -5.33
C GLU A 558 -7.50 -22.41 -5.67
N ARG A 559 -7.49 -23.15 -6.78
CA ARG A 559 -6.30 -23.84 -7.26
C ARG A 559 -5.24 -22.84 -7.73
N GLU A 560 -5.64 -21.82 -8.50
CA GLU A 560 -4.74 -20.79 -9.00
C GLU A 560 -4.16 -19.97 -7.85
N TRP A 561 -4.98 -19.63 -6.85
CA TRP A 561 -4.52 -18.94 -5.65
C TRP A 561 -3.41 -19.73 -4.96
N SER A 562 -3.62 -21.04 -4.77
CA SER A 562 -2.64 -21.93 -4.13
C SER A 562 -1.36 -22.10 -4.96
N LEU A 563 -1.45 -22.02 -6.29
CA LEU A 563 -0.33 -22.13 -7.21
C LEU A 563 0.51 -20.85 -7.27
N MET A 564 -0.15 -19.70 -7.35
CA MET A 564 0.52 -18.40 -7.45
C MET A 564 1.04 -17.93 -6.09
N TYR A 565 0.40 -18.33 -4.99
CA TYR A 565 0.70 -17.88 -3.64
C TYR A 565 0.79 -19.06 -2.65
N PRO A 566 1.76 -19.97 -2.83
CA PRO A 566 1.89 -21.16 -1.98
C PRO A 566 2.11 -20.80 -0.50
N ASP A 567 2.85 -19.73 -0.24
CA ASP A 567 3.21 -19.31 1.12
C ASP A 567 2.07 -18.61 1.87
N ALA A 568 1.06 -18.10 1.15
CA ALA A 568 -0.10 -17.46 1.75
C ALA A 568 -1.04 -18.46 2.47
N GLY A 569 -1.03 -19.73 2.07
CA GLY A 569 -1.83 -20.78 2.71
C GLY A 569 -1.19 -21.37 3.97
N ALA A 570 0.14 -21.37 4.06
CA ALA A 570 0.88 -22.01 5.16
C ALA A 570 0.85 -21.22 6.49
N SER A 571 0.54 -19.92 6.45
CA SER A 571 0.48 -19.08 7.65
C SER A 571 -0.80 -19.28 8.49
N ALA A 572 -1.87 -19.84 7.92
CA ALA A 572 -3.14 -20.01 8.62
C ALA A 572 -3.19 -21.26 9.53
N GLU A 573 -2.42 -22.32 9.21
CA GLU A 573 -2.48 -23.59 9.96
C GLU A 573 -1.50 -23.68 11.14
N ASN A 574 -0.52 -22.77 11.26
CA ASN A 574 0.44 -22.75 12.37
C ASN A 574 -0.03 -21.95 13.62
N LEU A 575 -1.31 -21.58 13.67
CA LEU A 575 -1.89 -20.67 14.67
C LEU A 575 -2.33 -21.32 15.99
N GLU A 576 -2.19 -22.63 16.19
CA GLU A 576 -2.65 -23.30 17.43
C GLU A 576 -1.56 -23.63 18.47
N ALA A 577 -0.30 -23.22 18.29
CA ALA A 577 0.76 -23.60 19.24
C ALA A 577 1.77 -22.49 19.55
N ILE A 578 1.35 -21.46 20.31
CA ILE A 578 2.27 -20.69 21.13
C ILE A 578 1.66 -20.55 22.54
N PRO A 579 2.22 -21.20 23.58
CA PRO A 579 1.74 -21.03 24.94
C PRO A 579 2.13 -19.65 25.48
N PRO A 580 1.33 -19.05 26.38
CA PRO A 580 1.64 -17.74 26.96
C PRO A 580 2.77 -17.90 27.98
N GLY A 581 3.88 -17.20 27.75
CA GLY A 581 4.89 -16.97 28.77
C GLY A 581 6.29 -16.77 28.22
N LEU A 582 6.75 -15.51 28.19
CA LEU A 582 8.04 -15.06 28.72
C LEU A 582 8.02 -13.55 28.94
#